data_AF-A0A1S7LIH2-F1
#
_entry.id   AF-A0A1S7LIH2-F1
#
_cell.length_a   1.000
_cell.length_b   1.000
_cell.length_c   1.000
_cell.angle_alpha   90.00
_cell.angle_beta   90.00
_cell.angle_gamma   90.00
#
_symmetry.space_group_name_H-M   'P 1'
#
loop_
_entity.id
_entity.type
_entity.pdbx_description
1 polymer ?
#
loop_
_entity_poly.entity_id
_entity_poly.type
_entity_poly.pdbx_seq_one_letter_code
_entity_poly.pdbx_strand_id
1 'polypeptide(L)'
;MQLDNDLIDRISQNVLGVFNMAGETREEMIRKVREVVREGVEHFDLVTRDDFEVSQQMLSKARIQLDALEKRVSELEAQLNAQEGEEKAE
;
A
#
# COMPACT_ATOMS: atom_id res chain seq x y z
N MET A 1 5.13 4.19 13.33
CA MET A 1 4.49 5.44 12.85
C MET A 1 5.28 6.65 13.37
N GLN A 2 6.55 6.78 12.96
CA GLN A 2 7.38 7.98 13.24
C GLN A 2 7.85 8.65 11.94
N LEU A 3 7.56 8.06 10.78
CA LEU A 3 7.97 8.58 9.47
C LEU A 3 7.08 9.74 9.00
N ASP A 4 5.88 9.91 9.57
CA ASP A 4 4.89 10.85 9.06
C ASP A 4 5.00 12.26 9.68
N ASN A 5 5.47 12.38 10.93
CA ASN A 5 5.48 13.67 11.64
C ASN A 5 6.58 14.62 11.16
N ASP A 6 7.81 14.10 10.99
CA ASP A 6 8.96 14.89 10.52
C ASP A 6 8.77 15.43 9.09
N LEU A 7 7.91 14.80 8.29
CA LEU A 7 7.62 15.19 6.91
C LEU A 7 6.58 16.31 6.84
N ILE A 8 5.51 16.22 7.63
CA ILE A 8 4.53 17.29 7.76
C ILE A 8 5.21 18.54 8.29
N ASP A 9 6.12 18.39 9.25
CA ASP A 9 6.91 19.50 9.79
C ASP A 9 7.78 20.18 8.72
N ARG A 10 8.40 19.43 7.80
CA ARG A 10 9.20 19.98 6.69
C ARG A 10 8.34 20.70 5.64
N ILE A 11 7.20 20.13 5.28
CA ILE A 11 6.24 20.77 4.36
C ILE A 11 5.73 22.07 4.97
N SER A 12 5.35 22.04 6.25
CA SER A 12 4.91 23.22 6.99
C SER A 12 6.00 24.29 7.06
N GLN A 13 7.25 23.91 7.35
CA GLN A 13 8.38 24.84 7.37
C GLN A 13 8.67 25.47 6.00
N ASN A 14 8.64 24.68 4.93
CA ASN A 14 8.88 25.18 3.57
C ASN A 14 7.75 26.09 3.09
N VAL A 15 6.49 25.73 3.35
CA VAL A 15 5.32 26.55 3.01
C VAL A 15 5.34 27.87 3.79
N LEU A 16 5.59 27.84 5.11
CA LEU A 16 5.73 29.05 5.93
C LEU A 16 6.91 29.91 5.47
N GLY A 17 8.01 29.29 5.02
CA GLY A 17 9.16 29.99 4.43
C GLY A 17 8.80 30.77 3.16
N VAL A 18 7.97 30.21 2.28
CA VAL A 18 7.47 30.88 1.07
C VAL A 18 6.52 32.04 1.41
N PHE A 19 5.69 31.89 2.45
CA PHE A 19 4.76 32.94 2.89
C PHE A 19 5.45 34.12 3.62
N ASN A 20 6.59 33.90 4.26
CA ASN A 20 7.33 34.94 4.99
C ASN A 20 8.20 35.85 4.09
N MET A 21 8.28 35.58 2.79
CA MET A 21 9.00 36.44 1.83
C MET A 21 8.12 37.61 1.41
N ALA A 22 8.07 38.65 2.24
CA ALA A 22 7.39 39.91 1.94
C ALA A 22 8.09 40.62 0.76
N GLY A 23 7.51 40.53 -0.44
CA GLY A 23 7.96 41.31 -1.62
C GLY A 23 7.79 40.64 -2.99
N GLU A 24 7.49 39.35 -3.08
CA GLU A 24 7.33 38.65 -4.36
C GLU A 24 5.92 38.78 -4.95
N THR A 25 5.81 38.67 -6.27
CA THR A 25 4.50 38.71 -6.96
C THR A 25 3.71 37.44 -6.67
N ARG A 26 2.37 37.52 -6.76
CA ARG A 26 1.48 36.37 -6.56
C ARG A 26 1.84 35.16 -7.44
N GLU A 27 2.32 35.41 -8.67
CA GLU A 27 2.74 34.36 -9.59
C GLU A 27 4.01 33.62 -9.13
N GLU A 28 4.99 34.34 -8.57
CA GLU A 28 6.23 33.76 -8.05
C GLU A 28 5.96 32.88 -6.82
N MET A 29 5.05 33.32 -5.94
CA MET A 29 4.60 32.50 -4.81
C MET A 29 3.93 31.21 -5.28
N ILE A 30 3.01 31.29 -6.26
CA ILE A 30 2.33 30.09 -6.80
C ILE A 30 3.33 29.12 -7.43
N ARG A 31 4.36 29.65 -8.12
CA ARG A 31 5.41 28.82 -8.74
C ARG A 31 6.23 28.09 -7.69
N LYS A 32 6.68 28.78 -6.64
CA LYS A 32 7.45 28.18 -5.54
C LYS A 32 6.65 27.18 -4.72
N VAL A 33 5.37 27.46 -4.43
CA VAL A 33 4.48 26.49 -3.76
C VAL A 33 4.36 25.21 -4.60
N ARG A 34 4.22 25.33 -5.93
CA ARG A 34 4.18 24.15 -6.82
C ARG A 34 5.49 23.35 -6.80
N GLU A 35 6.63 24.03 -6.69
CA GLU A 35 7.94 23.40 -6.59
C GLU A 35 8.13 22.64 -5.27
N VAL A 36 7.79 23.26 -4.14
CA VAL A 36 7.79 22.61 -2.82
C VAL A 36 6.85 21.41 -2.76
N VAL A 37 5.67 21.52 -3.37
CA VAL A 37 4.72 20.40 -3.45
C VAL A 37 5.29 19.27 -4.31
N ARG A 38 5.95 19.59 -5.44
CA ARG A 38 6.58 18.58 -6.29
C ARG A 38 7.72 17.87 -5.57
N GLU A 39 8.60 18.60 -4.92
CA GLU A 39 9.73 18.07 -4.14
C GLU A 39 9.26 17.23 -2.95
N GLY A 40 8.22 17.70 -2.25
CA GLY A 40 7.59 16.94 -1.16
C GLY A 40 6.93 15.66 -1.64
N VAL A 41 6.35 15.66 -2.85
CA VAL A 41 5.72 14.49 -3.46
C VAL A 41 6.73 13.48 -3.98
N GLU A 42 7.90 13.92 -4.45
CA GLU A 42 9.04 13.06 -4.81
C GLU A 42 9.62 12.29 -3.61
N HIS A 43 9.42 12.79 -2.39
CA HIS A 43 9.85 12.12 -1.15
C HIS A 43 8.79 11.23 -0.52
N PHE A 44 7.57 11.15 -1.07
CA PHE A 44 6.61 10.12 -0.69
C PHE A 44 6.98 8.81 -1.39
N ASP A 45 6.87 7.68 -0.68
CA ASP A 45 6.98 6.33 -1.25
C ASP A 45 5.70 6.03 -2.07
N LEU A 46 5.57 6.73 -3.20
CA LEU A 46 4.39 6.67 -4.04
C LEU A 46 4.44 5.39 -4.86
N VAL A 47 3.63 4.43 -4.44
CA VAL A 47 3.28 3.31 -5.30
C VAL A 47 2.53 3.90 -6.50
N THR A 48 3.07 3.69 -7.70
CA THR A 48 2.39 4.15 -8.90
C THR A 48 1.03 3.46 -8.99
N ARG A 49 0.08 4.09 -9.67
CA ARG A 49 -1.23 3.47 -9.87
C ARG A 49 -1.10 2.09 -10.52
N ASP A 50 -0.17 1.94 -11.46
CA ASP A 50 0.07 0.69 -12.18
C ASP A 50 0.62 -0.39 -11.25
N ASP A 51 1.56 -0.06 -10.36
CA ASP A 51 2.13 -0.98 -9.36
C ASP A 51 1.08 -1.44 -8.34
N PHE A 52 0.17 -0.55 -7.96
CA PHE A 52 -0.96 -0.90 -7.10
C PHE A 52 -1.90 -1.88 -7.80
N GLU A 53 -2.24 -1.65 -9.07
CA GLU A 53 -3.10 -2.53 -9.85
C GLU A 53 -2.47 -3.92 -10.04
N VAL A 54 -1.15 -4.00 -10.27
CA VAL A 54 -0.42 -5.28 -10.32
C VAL A 54 -0.50 -6.01 -8.98
N SER A 55 -0.27 -5.31 -7.87
CA SER A 55 -0.34 -5.91 -6.52
C SER A 55 -1.74 -6.43 -6.21
N GLN A 56 -2.79 -5.72 -6.62
CA GLN A 56 -4.18 -6.19 -6.49
C GLN A 56 -4.44 -7.46 -7.31
N GLN A 57 -3.93 -7.54 -8.53
CA GLN A 57 -4.07 -8.74 -9.37
C GLN A 57 -3.34 -9.95 -8.74
N MET A 58 -2.13 -9.75 -8.21
CA MET A 58 -1.40 -10.79 -7.50
C MET A 58 -2.15 -11.27 -6.27
N LEU A 59 -2.73 -10.36 -5.48
CA LEU A 59 -3.57 -10.70 -4.32
C LEU A 59 -4.82 -11.48 -4.71
N SER A 60 -5.50 -11.08 -5.79
CA SER A 60 -6.65 -11.82 -6.32
C SER A 60 -6.26 -13.25 -6.69
N LYS A 61 -5.14 -13.42 -7.39
CA LYS A 61 -4.61 -14.74 -7.78
C LYS A 61 -4.20 -15.57 -6.56
N ALA A 62 -3.62 -14.95 -5.53
CA ALA A 62 -3.25 -15.62 -4.30
C ALA A 62 -4.49 -16.15 -3.56
N ARG A 63 -5.57 -15.35 -3.51
CA ARG A 63 -6.84 -15.77 -2.91
C ARG A 63 -7.45 -16.98 -3.62
N ILE A 64 -7.47 -16.98 -4.95
CA ILE A 64 -7.96 -18.13 -5.74
C ILE A 64 -7.15 -19.40 -5.44
N GLN A 65 -5.83 -19.28 -5.36
CA GLN A 65 -4.97 -20.41 -5.03
C GLN A 65 -5.20 -20.91 -3.60
N LEU A 66 -5.40 -20.00 -2.64
CA LEU A 66 -5.70 -20.34 -1.26
C LEU A 66 -7.01 -21.14 -1.16
N ASP A 67 -8.09 -20.67 -1.79
CA ASP A 67 -9.38 -21.38 -1.82
C ASP A 67 -9.24 -22.80 -2.44
N ALA A 68 -8.40 -22.95 -3.46
CA ALA A 68 -8.15 -24.25 -4.09
C ALA A 68 -7.36 -25.20 -3.17
N LEU A 69 -6.37 -24.67 -2.43
CA LEU A 69 -5.61 -25.43 -1.45
C LEU A 69 -6.50 -25.86 -0.28
N GLU A 70 -7.35 -24.97 0.24
CA GLU A 70 -8.29 -25.28 1.32
C GLU A 70 -9.20 -26.45 0.93
N LYS A 71 -9.78 -26.42 -0.28
CA LYS A 71 -10.59 -27.54 -0.80
C LYS A 71 -9.81 -28.85 -0.85
N ARG A 72 -8.59 -28.81 -1.37
CA ARG A 72 -7.74 -30.00 -1.50
C ARG A 72 -7.37 -30.57 -0.14
N VAL A 73 -7.12 -29.73 0.86
CA VAL A 73 -6.89 -30.18 2.24
C VAL A 73 -8.14 -30.83 2.80
N SER A 74 -9.32 -30.20 2.68
CA SER A 74 -10.57 -30.80 3.15
C SER A 74 -10.91 -32.13 2.48
N GLU A 75 -10.64 -32.27 1.18
CA GLU A 75 -10.83 -33.54 0.46
C GLU A 75 -9.89 -34.64 0.99
N LEU A 76 -8.63 -34.30 1.27
CA LEU A 76 -7.66 -35.23 1.83
C LEU A 76 -8.00 -35.62 3.27
N GLU A 77 -8.42 -34.65 4.09
CA GLU A 77 -8.89 -34.89 5.46
C GLU A 77 -10.12 -35.80 5.47
N ALA A 78 -11.06 -35.61 4.52
CA ALA A 78 -12.23 -36.48 4.38
C ALA A 78 -11.84 -37.91 3.98
N GLN A 79 -10.89 -38.08 3.05
CA GLN A 79 -10.40 -39.40 2.64
C GLN A 79 -9.69 -40.13 3.78
N LEU A 80 -8.86 -39.44 4.56
CA LEU A 80 -8.19 -40.03 5.73
C LEU A 80 -9.20 -40.48 6.78
N ASN A 81 -10.19 -39.64 7.10
CA ASN A 81 -11.25 -40.02 8.04
C ASN A 81 -12.09 -41.21 7.55
N ALA A 82 -12.31 -41.33 6.25
CA ALA A 82 -13.00 -42.48 5.66
C ALA A 82 -12.19 -43.77 5.80
N GLN A 83 -10.87 -43.72 5.55
CA GLN A 83 -9.97 -44.87 5.71
C GLN A 83 -9.86 -45.32 7.18
N GLU A 84 -9.74 -44.39 8.13
CA GLU A 84 -9.72 -44.73 9.56
C GLU A 84 -11.05 -45.30 10.08
N GLY A 85 -12.16 -44.96 9.43
CA GLY A 85 -13.48 -45.51 9.73
C GLY A 85 -13.67 -46.95 9.23
N GLU A 86 -13.08 -47.28 8.09
CA GLU A 86 -13.11 -48.62 7.50
C GLU A 86 -12.21 -49.60 8.28
N GLU A 87 -11.02 -49.16 8.72
CA GLU A 87 -10.06 -50.00 9.47
C GLU A 87 -10.51 -50.33 10.92
N LYS A 88 -11.47 -49.57 11.47
CA LYS A 88 -12.09 -49.84 12.78
C LYS A 88 -13.37 -50.69 12.69
N ALA A 89 -13.90 -50.91 11.49
CA ALA A 89 -15.11 -51.68 11.24
C ALA A 89 -14.84 -53.13 10.80
N GLU A 90 -13.57 -53.48 10.55
CA GLU A 90 -13.06 -54.84 10.30
C GLU A 90 -12.43 -55.43 11.57
#